data_AF-A0A970QCA9-F1
#
_entry.id   AF-A0A970QCA9-F1
#
_cell.length_a   1.000
_cell.length_b   1.000
_cell.length_c   1.000
_cell.angle_alpha   90.00
_cell.angle_beta   90.00
_cell.angle_gamma   90.00
#
_symmetry.space_group_name_H-M   'P 1'
#
loop_
_entity.id
_entity.type
_entity.pdbx_description
1 polymer ?
#
loop_
_entity_poly.entity_id
_entity_poly.type
_entity_poly.pdbx_seq_one_letter_code
_entity_poly.pdbx_strand_id
1 'polypeptide(L)'
;MESNLISALELEYSPVVLEWTNEKPEGAIEFGKQKWGCVMFHFAAALKGRTAVMSRETYGCQGGGVGMGSGNNYTAFPGGCEYFYRYMADGNESYPEGKKIGEMIEMSGHRETGRVFLNG
;
A
#
# COMPACT_ATOMS: atom_id res chain seq x y z
N MET A 1 33.13 -4.24 -12.93
CA MET A 1 32.36 -4.57 -14.15
C MET A 1 31.42 -3.42 -14.39
N GLU A 2 31.53 -2.71 -15.51
CA GLU A 2 30.56 -1.68 -15.86
C GLU A 2 29.31 -2.34 -16.45
N SER A 3 28.12 -1.94 -16.00
CA SER A 3 26.85 -2.52 -16.45
C SER A 3 26.33 -1.75 -17.66
N ASN A 4 26.25 -2.43 -18.82
CA ASN A 4 25.63 -1.88 -20.04
C ASN A 4 24.18 -1.45 -19.82
N LEU A 5 23.48 -2.07 -18.86
CA LEU A 5 22.13 -1.68 -18.50
C LEU A 5 22.12 -0.32 -17.78
N ILE A 6 23.04 -0.11 -16.85
CA ILE A 6 23.13 1.14 -16.10
C ILE A 6 23.52 2.30 -17.02
N SER A 7 24.48 2.07 -17.92
CA SER A 7 24.89 3.11 -18.88
C SER A 7 23.79 3.46 -19.88
N ALA A 8 22.96 2.50 -20.30
CA ALA A 8 21.87 2.76 -21.23
C ALA A 8 20.64 3.42 -20.57
N LEU A 9 20.37 3.13 -19.30
CA LEU A 9 19.18 3.63 -18.61
C LEU A 9 19.37 5.03 -18.01
N GLU A 10 20.62 5.45 -17.77
CA GLU A 10 20.99 6.78 -17.22
C GLU A 10 20.11 7.21 -16.03
N LEU A 11 19.76 6.26 -15.16
CA LEU A 11 18.83 6.52 -14.06
C LEU A 11 19.50 7.35 -12.96
N GLU A 12 18.76 8.33 -12.44
CA GLU A 12 19.15 9.10 -11.26
C GLU A 12 19.36 8.20 -10.02
N TYR A 13 18.62 7.09 -9.94
CA TYR A 13 18.68 6.15 -8.84
C TYR A 13 19.01 4.73 -9.31
N SER A 14 19.69 3.96 -8.45
CA SER A 14 19.89 2.53 -8.68
C SER A 14 18.54 1.81 -8.84
N PRO A 15 18.43 0.84 -9.77
CA PRO A 15 17.22 0.06 -9.94
C PRO A 15 16.80 -0.63 -8.63
N VAL A 16 15.50 -0.57 -8.31
CA VAL A 16 14.91 -1.38 -7.25
C VAL A 16 14.48 -2.71 -7.84
N VAL A 17 14.94 -3.81 -7.22
CA VAL A 17 14.57 -5.16 -7.60
C VAL A 17 13.38 -5.62 -6.76
N LEU A 18 12.39 -6.24 -7.41
CA LEU A 18 11.31 -6.95 -6.74
C LEU A 18 11.61 -8.45 -6.78
N GLU A 19 11.61 -9.08 -5.60
CA GLU A 19 11.85 -10.52 -5.44
C GLU A 19 10.68 -11.17 -4.70
N TRP A 20 10.25 -12.34 -5.20
CA TRP A 20 9.25 -13.18 -4.54
C TRP A 20 9.94 -14.26 -3.72
N THR A 21 9.72 -14.25 -2.41
CA THR A 21 10.29 -15.23 -1.48
C THR A 21 9.28 -15.56 -0.38
N ASN A 22 9.42 -16.76 0.20
CA ASN A 22 8.68 -17.17 1.40
C ASN A 22 9.40 -16.80 2.71
N GLU A 23 10.63 -16.30 2.61
CA GLU A 23 11.48 -15.95 3.75
C GLU A 23 11.59 -14.44 3.87
N LYS A 24 11.30 -13.91 5.06
CA LYS A 24 11.49 -12.49 5.35
C LYS A 24 12.97 -12.22 5.66
N PRO A 25 13.67 -11.36 4.90
CA PRO A 25 15.04 -10.99 5.21
C PRO A 25 15.17 -10.30 6.57
N GLU A 26 16.28 -10.54 7.26
CA GLU A 26 16.59 -9.88 8.52
C GLU A 26 16.73 -8.37 8.33
N GLY A 27 16.22 -7.58 9.29
CA GLY A 27 16.29 -6.12 9.24
C GLY A 27 15.40 -5.45 8.18
N ALA A 28 14.62 -6.21 7.42
CA ALA A 28 13.70 -5.66 6.44
C ALA A 28 12.60 -4.82 7.12
N ILE A 29 12.31 -3.65 6.55
CA ILE A 29 11.17 -2.85 6.97
C ILE A 29 9.88 -3.46 6.42
N GLU A 30 8.83 -3.42 7.22
CA GLU A 30 7.51 -3.94 6.85
C GLU A 30 6.46 -3.13 7.60
N PHE A 31 5.28 -2.96 7.00
CA PHE A 31 4.15 -2.41 7.74
C PHE A 31 3.76 -3.34 8.90
N GLY A 32 3.27 -2.76 9.99
CA GLY A 32 2.58 -3.55 11.01
C GLY A 32 1.27 -4.13 10.45
N LYS A 33 0.80 -5.24 11.02
CA LYS A 33 -0.54 -5.77 10.68
C LYS A 33 -1.60 -4.70 10.90
N GLN A 34 -2.54 -4.59 9.96
CA GLN A 34 -3.62 -3.59 9.97
C GLN A 34 -3.14 -2.13 10.01
N LYS A 35 -1.85 -1.87 9.77
CA LYS A 35 -1.35 -0.51 9.58
C LYS A 35 -1.60 -0.08 8.15
N TRP A 36 -2.07 1.15 8.02
CA TRP A 36 -2.23 1.80 6.74
C TRP A 36 -0.89 2.37 6.26
N GLY A 37 -0.68 2.31 4.95
CA GLY A 37 0.48 2.92 4.32
C GLY A 37 0.54 2.60 2.83
N CYS A 38 1.14 3.51 2.06
CA CYS A 38 1.33 3.31 0.63
C CYS A 38 2.59 2.49 0.34
N VAL A 39 2.52 1.56 -0.61
CA VAL A 39 3.69 0.81 -1.13
C VAL A 39 4.84 1.73 -1.56
N MET A 40 4.54 2.97 -1.96
CA MET A 40 5.54 3.97 -2.31
C MET A 40 6.50 4.30 -1.15
N PHE A 41 6.09 4.14 0.11
CA PHE A 41 7.01 4.28 1.25
C PHE A 41 8.06 3.15 1.29
N HIS A 42 7.68 1.93 0.89
CA HIS A 42 8.59 0.80 0.77
C HIS A 42 9.52 1.00 -0.43
N PHE A 43 8.98 1.44 -1.57
CA PHE A 43 9.78 1.80 -2.74
C PHE A 43 10.81 2.89 -2.44
N ALA A 44 10.41 3.96 -1.76
CA ALA A 44 11.33 5.03 -1.36
C ALA A 44 12.41 4.55 -0.37
N ALA A 45 12.09 3.59 0.50
CA ALA A 45 13.09 2.97 1.36
C ALA A 45 14.08 2.09 0.59
N ALA A 46 13.59 1.35 -0.41
CA ALA A 46 14.41 0.55 -1.31
C ALA A 46 15.36 1.39 -2.14
N LEU A 47 14.89 2.52 -2.68
CA LEU A 47 15.75 3.51 -3.35
C LEU A 47 16.88 4.04 -2.44
N LYS A 48 16.62 4.11 -1.12
CA LYS A 48 17.61 4.51 -0.11
C LYS A 48 18.47 3.36 0.41
N GLY A 49 18.44 2.21 -0.26
CA GLY A 49 19.28 1.05 0.04
C GLY A 49 18.78 0.17 1.19
N ARG A 50 17.52 0.32 1.63
CA ARG A 50 16.92 -0.57 2.64
C ARG A 50 16.08 -1.65 2.01
N THR A 51 16.13 -2.87 2.53
CA THR A 51 15.18 -3.92 2.14
C THR A 51 13.81 -3.65 2.72
N ALA A 52 12.79 -3.69 1.89
CA ALA A 52 11.40 -3.48 2.28
C ALA A 52 10.56 -4.70 1.85
N VAL A 53 9.70 -5.18 2.75
CA VAL A 53 8.91 -6.40 2.56
C VAL A 53 7.43 -6.05 2.61
N MET A 54 6.66 -6.71 1.76
CA MET A 54 5.20 -6.70 1.81
C MET A 54 4.73 -8.14 1.81
N SER A 55 3.77 -8.47 2.67
CA SER A 55 3.14 -9.79 2.72
C SER A 55 1.63 -9.68 2.50
N ARG A 56 0.98 -10.85 2.41
CA ARG A 56 -0.49 -10.94 2.37
C ARG A 56 -1.17 -10.36 3.61
N GLU A 57 -0.44 -10.15 4.71
CA GLU A 57 -0.97 -9.61 5.97
C GLU A 57 -0.56 -8.16 6.24
N THR A 58 0.41 -7.63 5.49
CA THR A 58 1.14 -6.38 5.80
C THR A 58 1.34 -5.49 4.58
N TYR A 59 0.42 -5.54 3.61
CA TYR A 59 0.52 -4.77 2.36
C TYR A 59 0.15 -3.27 2.49
N GLY A 60 -0.23 -2.81 3.69
CA GLY A 60 -0.53 -1.41 3.99
C GLY A 60 -1.93 -0.96 3.52
N CYS A 61 -2.19 -1.02 2.21
CA CYS A 61 -3.48 -0.70 1.61
C CYS A 61 -3.84 -1.65 0.47
N GLN A 62 -5.12 -1.72 0.11
CA GLN A 62 -5.67 -2.74 -0.77
C GLN A 62 -5.09 -2.60 -2.19
N GLY A 63 -4.84 -1.36 -2.61
CA GLY A 63 -4.10 -1.06 -3.83
C GLY A 63 -2.65 -1.54 -3.79
N GLY A 64 -1.97 -1.46 -2.63
CA GLY A 64 -0.66 -2.06 -2.41
C GLY A 64 -0.69 -3.58 -2.54
N GLY A 65 -1.68 -4.24 -1.92
CA GLY A 65 -1.86 -5.69 -2.05
C GLY A 65 -2.09 -6.14 -3.50
N VAL A 66 -2.92 -5.41 -4.25
CA VAL A 66 -3.18 -5.69 -5.68
C VAL A 66 -1.96 -5.39 -6.54
N GLY A 67 -1.33 -4.23 -6.34
CA GLY A 67 -0.14 -3.80 -7.10
C GLY A 67 1.05 -4.74 -6.91
N MET A 68 1.14 -5.38 -5.73
CA MET A 68 2.10 -6.44 -5.45
C MET A 68 1.57 -7.84 -5.80
N GLY A 69 0.52 -8.01 -6.61
CA GLY A 69 0.13 -9.33 -7.10
C GLY A 69 -0.47 -10.29 -6.08
N SER A 70 -0.97 -9.81 -4.93
CA SER A 70 -1.68 -10.65 -3.93
C SER A 70 -3.14 -10.94 -4.30
N GLY A 71 -3.50 -10.84 -5.58
CA GLY A 71 -4.87 -11.01 -6.07
C GLY A 71 -5.77 -9.79 -5.84
N ASN A 72 -7.09 -9.99 -6.00
CA ASN A 72 -8.07 -8.94 -5.86
C ASN A 72 -8.37 -8.64 -4.38
N ASN A 73 -7.60 -7.72 -3.79
CA ASN A 73 -7.78 -7.29 -2.41
C ASN A 73 -8.88 -6.22 -2.23
N TYR A 74 -9.44 -5.67 -3.32
CA TYR A 74 -10.51 -4.66 -3.24
C TYR A 74 -11.83 -5.23 -2.71
N THR A 75 -12.02 -6.55 -2.78
CA THR A 75 -13.15 -7.23 -2.13
C THR A 75 -13.15 -7.09 -0.62
N ALA A 76 -11.98 -6.86 -0.02
CA ALA A 76 -11.80 -6.60 1.40
C ALA A 76 -11.71 -5.10 1.73
N PHE A 77 -12.04 -4.22 0.78
CA PHE A 77 -12.16 -2.79 1.08
C PHE A 77 -13.35 -2.57 2.04
N PRO A 78 -13.29 -1.64 3.02
CA PRO A 78 -14.42 -1.39 3.90
C PRO A 78 -15.69 -1.04 3.10
N GLY A 79 -16.76 -1.79 3.31
CA GLY A 79 -18.00 -1.68 2.53
C GLY A 79 -17.99 -2.37 1.16
N GLY A 80 -16.85 -2.88 0.69
CA GLY A 80 -16.68 -3.58 -0.58
C GLY A 80 -16.36 -2.65 -1.76
N CYS A 81 -16.38 -3.21 -2.97
CA CYS A 81 -15.91 -2.53 -4.19
C CYS A 81 -16.65 -1.22 -4.50
N GLU A 82 -17.95 -1.12 -4.21
CA GLU A 82 -18.73 0.12 -4.44
C GLU A 82 -18.14 1.32 -3.68
N TYR A 83 -17.68 1.10 -2.45
CA TYR A 83 -17.06 2.15 -1.63
C TYR A 83 -15.62 2.42 -2.06
N PHE A 84 -14.95 1.42 -2.65
CA PHE A 84 -13.65 1.62 -3.28
C PHE A 84 -13.76 2.52 -4.52
N TYR A 85 -14.78 2.33 -5.36
CA TYR A 85 -15.01 3.20 -6.52
C TYR A 85 -15.24 4.64 -6.11
N ARG A 86 -16.02 4.86 -5.04
CA ARG A 86 -16.24 6.19 -4.46
C ARG A 86 -14.97 6.79 -3.89
N TYR A 87 -14.22 6.00 -3.12
CA TYR A 87 -12.91 6.39 -2.60
C TYR A 87 -11.97 6.90 -3.70
N MET A 88 -11.94 6.25 -4.86
CA MET A 88 -11.12 6.66 -6.00
C MET A 88 -11.67 7.87 -6.78
N ALA A 89 -12.94 8.22 -6.60
CA ALA A 89 -13.59 9.32 -7.30
C ALA A 89 -13.60 10.60 -6.45
N ASP A 90 -14.47 10.65 -5.44
CA ASP A 90 -14.75 11.86 -4.64
C ASP A 90 -14.67 11.59 -3.12
N GLY A 91 -14.26 10.39 -2.71
CA GLY A 91 -14.32 9.94 -1.32
C GLY A 91 -15.69 9.35 -0.92
N ASN A 92 -15.79 8.91 0.33
CA ASN A 92 -16.99 8.33 0.92
C ASN A 92 -17.75 9.27 1.89
N GLU A 93 -17.24 10.47 2.16
CA GLU A 93 -17.82 11.40 3.14
C GLU A 93 -19.25 11.85 2.77
N SER A 94 -19.52 12.08 1.49
CA SER A 94 -20.81 12.55 1.00
C SER A 94 -21.91 11.47 1.01
N TYR A 95 -21.54 10.21 1.23
CA TYR A 95 -22.47 9.09 1.22
C TYR A 95 -22.79 8.63 2.65
N PRO A 96 -24.06 8.65 3.10
CA PRO A 96 -24.41 8.42 4.50
C PRO A 96 -23.86 7.11 5.10
N GLU A 97 -23.94 6.01 4.36
CA GLU A 97 -23.39 4.72 4.79
C GLU A 97 -21.85 4.73 4.78
N GLY A 98 -21.25 5.38 3.78
CA GLY A 98 -19.81 5.56 3.68
C GLY A 98 -19.27 6.35 4.87
N LYS A 99 -19.89 7.49 5.17
CA LYS A 99 -19.56 8.32 6.32
C LYS A 99 -19.56 7.53 7.62
N LYS A 100 -20.61 6.74 7.88
CA LYS A 100 -20.69 5.87 9.06
C LYS A 100 -19.55 4.85 9.12
N ILE A 101 -19.21 4.21 8.00
CA ILE A 101 -18.09 3.25 7.93
C ILE A 101 -16.78 3.95 8.28
N GLY A 102 -16.50 5.12 7.68
CA GLY A 102 -15.30 5.88 7.95
C GLY A 102 -15.18 6.31 9.41
N GLU A 103 -16.24 6.88 9.98
CA GLU A 103 -16.29 7.27 11.40
C GLU A 103 -16.06 6.07 12.33
N MET A 104 -16.66 4.91 12.04
CA MET A 104 -16.40 3.68 12.81
C MET A 104 -14.94 3.22 12.73
N ILE A 105 -14.31 3.32 11.54
CA ILE A 105 -12.88 3.01 11.39
C ILE A 105 -12.04 3.95 12.25
N GLU A 106 -12.33 5.26 12.25
CA GLU A 106 -11.59 6.21 13.09
C GLU A 106 -11.78 5.92 14.59
N MET A 107 -13.00 5.63 15.02
CA MET A 107 -13.32 5.28 16.40
C MET A 107 -12.64 3.98 16.86
N SER A 108 -12.34 3.06 15.94
CA SER A 108 -11.62 1.83 16.24
C SER A 108 -10.11 2.01 16.47
N GLY A 109 -9.62 3.26 16.44
CA GLY A 109 -8.20 3.59 16.59
C GLY A 109 -7.43 3.65 15.27
N HIS A 110 -8.10 3.46 14.13
CA HIS A 110 -7.51 3.52 12.79
C HIS A 110 -7.82 4.87 12.12
N ARG A 111 -7.56 5.98 12.82
CA ARG A 111 -7.92 7.33 12.39
C ARG A 111 -7.42 7.68 10.98
N GLU A 112 -6.17 7.34 10.65
CA GLU A 112 -5.63 7.63 9.32
C GLU A 112 -6.36 6.85 8.22
N THR A 113 -6.63 5.56 8.45
CA THR A 113 -7.41 4.73 7.53
C THR A 113 -8.81 5.29 7.31
N GLY A 114 -9.49 5.71 8.39
CA GLY A 114 -10.84 6.28 8.30
C GLY A 114 -10.84 7.61 7.53
N ARG A 115 -9.88 8.50 7.82
CA ARG A 115 -9.72 9.78 7.11
C ARG A 115 -9.50 9.58 5.61
N VAL A 116 -8.59 8.68 5.23
CA VAL A 116 -8.29 8.37 3.82
C VAL A 116 -9.52 7.75 3.14
N PHE A 117 -10.17 6.78 3.80
CA PHE A 117 -11.40 6.18 3.30
C PHE A 117 -12.50 7.20 2.99
N LEU A 118 -12.66 8.22 3.85
CA LEU A 118 -13.68 9.26 3.71
C LEU A 118 -13.38 10.25 2.59
N ASN A 119 -12.11 10.60 2.38
CA ASN A 119 -11.74 11.77 1.56
C ASN A 119 -11.04 11.44 0.23
N GLY A 120 -10.60 10.18 0.04
CA GLY A 120 -9.69 9.84 -1.06
C GLY A 120 -8.24 10.14 -0.69
#